data_AF-A0A953BJ25-F1
#
_entry.id   AF-A0A953BJ25-F1
#
_cell.length_a   1.000
_cell.length_b   1.000
_cell.length_c   1.000
_cell.angle_alpha   90.00
_cell.angle_beta   90.00
_cell.angle_gamma   90.00
#
_symmetry.space_group_name_H-M   'P 1'
#
loop_
_entity.id
_entity.type
_entity.pdbx_description
1 polymer ?
#
loop_
_entity_poly.entity_id
_entity_poly.type
_entity_poly.pdbx_seq_one_letter_code
_entity_poly.pdbx_strand_id
1 'polypeptide(L)'
;MNRRPNQRRGFTLMELLVAILVIFALIGLLIVGVRAVRKSGRGAGDTALVNSLNLAVSNFNREFGFLPPLVKDFESAGPLRTVSGRRVPWVYSVSNAQDAQVLRSSQSPAAPGTPQSLYDIRFSLLSLPYYVIGALEVEGVSGEGRPIDGVAGPGFLTPKRDGSFERSGRKFESFFDLSRNAKALYSSDAAAGRVVLRDANEVPVRYYRWLQGNPSTTLVASVNDCNVPLILGRASDDASLRSAVFAIVAAGPDGVFGDEADIADPSSAAPPLLASTFGMTWGELANKVGLPDPGNDPNLRQKVRDKARSDNVIAAGGGS
;
A
#
# COMPACT_ATOMS: atom_id res chain seq x y z
N MET A 1 33.92 9.20 75.01
CA MET A 1 33.44 9.27 73.61
C MET A 1 31.97 8.85 73.55
N ASN A 2 31.03 9.78 73.68
CA ASN A 2 29.59 9.49 73.61
C ASN A 2 29.12 9.49 72.14
N ARG A 3 28.95 8.30 71.55
CA ARG A 3 28.27 8.15 70.26
C ARG A 3 26.77 8.36 70.50
N ARG A 4 26.23 9.49 70.05
CA ARG A 4 24.78 9.71 70.03
C ARG A 4 24.17 8.65 69.10
N PRO A 5 23.16 7.87 69.56
CA PRO A 5 22.49 6.92 68.68
C PRO A 5 21.79 7.72 67.57
N ASN A 6 22.19 7.45 66.33
CA ASN A 6 21.54 8.01 65.16
C ASN A 6 20.13 7.42 65.10
N GLN A 7 19.11 8.19 65.51
CA GLN A 7 17.71 7.79 65.43
C GLN A 7 17.38 7.54 63.96
N ARG A 8 17.35 6.27 63.56
CA ARG A 8 16.83 5.86 62.26
C ARG A 8 15.35 6.21 62.26
N ARG A 9 14.98 7.27 61.54
CA ARG A 9 13.58 7.64 61.32
C ARG A 9 12.91 6.47 60.59
N GLY A 10 11.94 5.83 61.26
CA GLY A 10 11.10 4.81 60.64
C GLY A 10 10.22 5.43 59.58
N PHE A 11 10.03 4.72 58.48
CA PHE A 11 9.18 5.15 57.36
C PHE A 11 7.74 5.28 57.84
N THR A 12 7.13 6.45 57.66
CA THR A 12 5.73 6.66 58.05
C THR A 12 4.81 6.06 57.00
N LEU A 13 3.64 5.59 57.43
CA LEU A 13 2.60 5.08 56.53
C LEU A 13 2.18 6.13 55.49
N MET A 14 2.25 7.41 55.86
CA MET A 14 1.96 8.53 54.98
C MET A 14 3.00 8.68 53.86
N GLU A 15 4.30 8.60 54.16
CA GLU A 15 5.37 8.67 53.15
C GLU A 15 5.25 7.52 52.13
N LEU A 16 4.88 6.32 52.58
CA LEU A 16 4.63 5.19 51.69
C LEU A 16 3.44 5.44 50.76
N LEU A 17 2.35 5.98 51.30
CA LEU A 17 1.13 6.23 50.54
C LEU A 17 1.36 7.32 49.47
N VAL A 18 2.07 8.39 49.82
CA VAL A 18 2.45 9.44 48.86
C VAL A 18 3.38 8.90 47.78
N ALA A 19 4.38 8.08 48.14
CA ALA A 19 5.29 7.49 47.17
C ALA A 19 4.54 6.60 46.14
N ILE A 20 3.63 5.75 46.61
CA ILE A 20 2.82 4.89 45.73
C ILE A 20 1.91 5.74 44.83
N LEU A 21 1.28 6.80 45.36
CA LEU A 21 0.47 7.73 44.58
C LEU A 21 1.28 8.38 43.44
N VAL A 22 2.50 8.84 43.73
CA VAL A 22 3.39 9.42 42.72
C VAL A 22 3.78 8.37 41.67
N ILE A 23 4.10 7.14 42.08
CA ILE A 23 4.42 6.05 41.14
C ILE A 23 3.24 5.76 40.20
N PHE A 24 2.01 5.66 40.72
CA PHE A 24 0.82 5.46 39.89
C PHE A 24 0.58 6.64 38.94
N ALA A 25 0.77 7.87 39.38
CA ALA A 25 0.67 9.05 38.52
C ALA A 25 1.72 9.01 37.39
N LEU A 26 2.98 8.68 37.70
CA LEU A 26 4.05 8.56 36.72
C LEU A 26 3.80 7.41 35.72
N ILE A 27 3.33 6.25 36.17
CA ILE A 27 2.95 5.13 35.30
C ILE A 27 1.78 5.52 34.39
N GLY A 28 0.76 6.21 34.92
CA GLY A 28 -0.37 6.70 34.14
C GLY A 28 0.07 7.63 33.00
N LEU A 29 0.96 8.58 33.28
CA LEU A 29 1.55 9.47 32.28
C LEU A 29 2.41 8.70 31.26
N LEU A 30 3.19 7.71 31.72
CA LEU A 30 4.05 6.89 30.86
C LEU A 30 3.23 6.06 29.86
N ILE A 31 2.13 5.44 30.29
CA ILE A 31 1.27 4.62 29.40
C ILE A 31 0.69 5.46 28.26
N VAL A 32 0.22 6.68 28.55
CA VAL A 32 -0.31 7.60 27.53
C VAL A 32 0.82 8.05 26.59
N GLY A 33 1.98 8.41 27.13
CA GLY A 33 3.14 8.85 26.34
C GLY A 33 3.68 7.79 25.38
N VAL A 34 3.80 6.54 25.83
CA VAL A 34 4.33 5.44 24.98
C VAL A 34 3.43 5.14 23.78
N ARG A 35 2.10 5.31 23.91
CA ARG A 35 1.17 5.10 22.79
C ARG A 35 1.38 6.13 21.67
N ALA A 36 1.57 7.39 22.02
CA ALA A 36 1.85 8.46 21.06
C ALA A 36 3.18 8.22 20.33
N VAL A 37 4.25 7.88 21.08
CA VAL A 37 5.57 7.58 20.51
C VAL A 37 5.53 6.39 19.56
N ARG A 38 4.77 5.32 19.89
CA ARG A 38 4.61 4.16 19.00
C ARG A 38 3.86 4.53 17.71
N LYS A 39 2.82 5.36 17.77
CA LYS A 39 2.08 5.81 16.58
C LYS A 39 3.00 6.60 15.64
N SER A 40 3.77 7.55 16.18
CA SER A 40 4.74 8.35 15.40
C SER A 40 5.90 7.51 14.84
N GLY A 41 6.43 6.57 15.62
CA GLY A 41 7.52 5.68 15.18
C GLY A 41 7.12 4.76 14.02
N ARG A 42 5.84 4.32 13.98
CA ARG A 42 5.31 3.52 12.87
C ARG A 42 5.20 4.33 11.58
N GLY A 43 4.67 5.55 11.65
CA GLY A 43 4.57 6.43 10.47
C GLY A 43 5.95 6.78 9.86
N ALA A 44 6.98 6.93 10.69
CA ALA A 44 8.35 7.12 10.21
C ALA A 44 8.89 5.89 9.45
N GLY A 45 8.56 4.68 9.92
CA GLY A 45 8.89 3.44 9.24
C GLY A 45 8.22 3.31 7.87
N ASP A 46 6.91 3.59 7.81
CA ASP A 46 6.15 3.54 6.55
C ASP A 46 6.68 4.55 5.53
N THR A 47 7.05 5.75 5.98
CA THR A 47 7.68 6.77 5.12
C THR A 47 9.01 6.29 4.55
N ALA A 48 9.87 5.67 5.36
CA ALA A 48 11.15 5.13 4.90
C ALA A 48 10.96 3.98 3.90
N LEU A 49 9.99 3.09 4.15
CA LEU A 49 9.62 1.99 3.26
C LEU A 49 9.14 2.51 1.91
N VAL A 50 8.14 3.40 1.91
CA VAL A 50 7.54 3.97 0.69
C VAL A 50 8.57 4.73 -0.14
N ASN A 51 9.44 5.52 0.51
CA ASN A 51 10.53 6.22 -0.19
C ASN A 51 11.55 5.25 -0.81
N SER A 52 11.90 4.18 -0.09
CA SER A 52 12.82 3.16 -0.60
C SER A 52 12.21 2.41 -1.80
N LEU A 53 10.92 2.10 -1.75
CA LEU A 53 10.20 1.50 -2.88
C LEU A 53 10.10 2.47 -4.07
N ASN A 54 9.85 3.76 -3.83
CA ASN A 54 9.77 4.77 -4.89
C ASN A 54 11.12 4.91 -5.62
N LEU A 55 12.23 4.89 -4.88
CA LEU A 55 13.57 4.86 -5.46
C LEU A 55 13.80 3.57 -6.27
N ALA A 56 13.38 2.42 -5.75
CA ALA A 56 13.52 1.14 -6.41
C ALA A 56 12.72 1.07 -7.73
N VAL A 57 11.49 1.59 -7.75
CA VAL A 57 10.67 1.75 -8.98
C VAL A 57 11.35 2.70 -9.97
N SER A 58 11.93 3.80 -9.48
CA SER A 58 12.66 4.75 -10.34
C SER A 58 13.90 4.11 -10.96
N ASN A 59 14.64 3.30 -10.20
CA ASN A 59 15.79 2.55 -10.70
C ASN A 59 15.37 1.47 -11.71
N PHE A 60 14.27 0.77 -11.46
CA PHE A 60 13.68 -0.17 -12.42
C PHE A 60 13.35 0.53 -13.75
N ASN A 61 12.67 1.68 -13.69
CA ASN A 61 12.33 2.43 -14.90
C ASN A 61 13.56 2.91 -15.66
N ARG A 62 14.62 3.30 -14.95
CA ARG A 62 15.90 3.69 -15.56
C ARG A 62 16.60 2.53 -16.26
N GLU A 63 16.59 1.34 -15.65
CA GLU A 63 17.25 0.15 -16.22
C GLU A 63 16.49 -0.41 -17.43
N PHE A 64 15.15 -0.46 -17.37
CA PHE A 64 14.33 -1.15 -18.38
C PHE A 64 13.58 -0.23 -19.33
N GLY A 65 13.50 1.08 -19.05
CA GLY A 65 12.78 2.06 -19.87
C GLY A 65 11.25 1.96 -19.78
N PHE A 66 10.74 1.28 -18.75
CA PHE A 66 9.32 1.25 -18.42
C PHE A 66 9.09 1.03 -16.93
N LEU A 67 7.95 1.48 -16.42
CA LEU A 67 7.54 1.25 -15.05
C LEU A 67 7.15 -0.21 -14.81
N PRO A 68 7.31 -0.74 -13.58
CA PRO A 68 6.82 -2.07 -13.22
C PRO A 68 5.39 -2.29 -13.72
N PRO A 69 5.14 -3.36 -14.50
CA PRO A 69 3.82 -3.69 -15.00
C PRO A 69 2.81 -3.83 -13.85
N LEU A 70 1.59 -3.33 -14.06
CA LEU A 70 0.51 -3.42 -13.08
C LEU A 70 -0.15 -4.79 -13.18
N VAL A 71 -0.02 -5.63 -12.15
CA VAL A 71 -0.57 -6.98 -12.12
C VAL A 71 -2.08 -6.95 -11.82
N LYS A 72 -2.84 -7.85 -12.42
CA LYS A 72 -4.30 -7.99 -12.21
C LYS A 72 -4.55 -8.96 -11.05
N ASP A 73 -4.36 -8.48 -9.82
CA ASP A 73 -4.30 -9.34 -8.64
C ASP A 73 -5.64 -9.96 -8.24
N PHE A 74 -6.72 -9.27 -8.55
CA PHE A 74 -8.07 -9.57 -8.07
C PHE A 74 -8.93 -10.30 -9.11
N GLU A 75 -8.31 -10.82 -10.17
CA GLU A 75 -8.96 -11.67 -11.15
C GLU A 75 -9.32 -13.03 -10.53
N SER A 76 -10.49 -13.56 -10.86
CA SER A 76 -10.97 -14.84 -10.33
C SER A 76 -10.06 -16.02 -10.70
N ALA A 77 -9.41 -15.96 -11.86
CA ALA A 77 -8.41 -16.93 -12.32
C ALA A 77 -7.07 -16.85 -11.56
N GLY A 78 -6.89 -15.84 -10.72
CA GLY A 78 -5.64 -15.55 -10.01
C GLY A 78 -4.66 -14.70 -10.84
N PRO A 79 -3.52 -14.34 -10.23
CA PRO A 79 -2.60 -13.34 -10.79
C PRO A 79 -1.73 -13.89 -11.95
N LEU A 80 -1.80 -15.19 -12.24
CA LEU A 80 -0.95 -15.86 -13.21
C LEU A 80 -1.81 -16.54 -14.29
N ARG A 81 -1.38 -16.46 -15.56
CA ARG A 81 -1.93 -17.23 -16.69
C ARG A 81 -0.88 -18.14 -17.29
N THR A 82 -1.35 -19.16 -17.98
CA THR A 82 -0.51 -19.99 -18.84
C THR A 82 -0.61 -19.53 -20.30
N VAL A 83 0.51 -19.17 -20.92
CA VAL A 83 0.62 -18.82 -22.34
C VAL A 83 1.61 -19.79 -22.96
N SER A 84 1.16 -20.60 -23.92
CA SER A 84 2.00 -21.60 -24.61
C SER A 84 2.78 -22.53 -23.65
N GLY A 85 2.12 -22.99 -22.58
CA GLY A 85 2.71 -23.85 -21.56
C GLY A 85 3.54 -23.14 -20.48
N ARG A 86 3.69 -21.81 -20.57
CA ARG A 86 4.45 -20.99 -19.62
C ARG A 86 3.55 -20.17 -18.71
N ARG A 87 3.78 -20.21 -17.40
CA ARG A 87 3.14 -19.31 -16.44
C ARG A 87 3.74 -17.90 -16.53
N VAL A 88 2.88 -16.90 -16.67
CA VAL A 88 3.24 -15.48 -16.71
C VAL A 88 2.22 -14.66 -15.92
N PRO A 89 2.62 -13.56 -15.28
CA PRO A 89 1.69 -12.64 -14.62
C PRO A 89 0.66 -12.05 -15.60
N TRP A 90 -0.58 -11.94 -15.13
CA TRP A 90 -1.58 -11.10 -15.77
C TRP A 90 -1.27 -9.64 -15.48
N VAL A 91 -1.00 -8.85 -16.52
CA VAL A 91 -0.73 -7.41 -16.38
C VAL A 91 -1.64 -6.58 -17.29
N TYR A 92 -1.90 -5.34 -16.88
CA TYR A 92 -2.52 -4.34 -17.75
C TYR A 92 -1.52 -3.88 -18.82
N SER A 93 -1.79 -4.22 -20.08
CA SER A 93 -0.94 -3.83 -21.21
C SER A 93 -1.43 -2.55 -21.88
N VAL A 94 -0.50 -1.63 -22.18
CA VAL A 94 -0.83 -0.39 -22.94
C VAL A 94 -1.18 -0.70 -24.39
N SER A 95 -0.74 -1.85 -24.93
CA SER A 95 -1.05 -2.27 -26.30
C SER A 95 -2.48 -2.82 -26.46
N ASN A 96 -3.12 -3.21 -25.37
CA ASN A 96 -4.50 -3.68 -25.37
C ASN A 96 -5.43 -2.49 -25.11
N ALA A 97 -6.39 -2.24 -26.01
CA ALA A 97 -7.26 -1.08 -25.94
C ALA A 97 -8.12 -1.06 -24.66
N GLN A 98 -8.62 -2.21 -24.23
CA GLN A 98 -9.43 -2.33 -23.01
C GLN A 98 -8.59 -2.05 -21.76
N ASP A 99 -7.40 -2.63 -21.66
CA ASP A 99 -6.48 -2.38 -20.54
C ASP A 99 -6.03 -0.91 -20.48
N ALA A 100 -5.69 -0.33 -21.64
CA ALA A 100 -5.32 1.07 -21.74
C ALA A 100 -6.48 2.01 -21.38
N GLN A 101 -7.72 1.63 -21.70
CA GLN A 101 -8.91 2.35 -21.26
C GLN A 101 -9.09 2.26 -19.75
N VAL A 102 -8.95 1.07 -19.15
CA VAL A 102 -9.01 0.90 -17.69
C VAL A 102 -7.96 1.77 -17.00
N LEU A 103 -6.73 1.82 -17.50
CA LEU A 103 -5.67 2.65 -16.93
C LEU A 103 -5.93 4.17 -17.07
N ARG A 104 -6.74 4.60 -18.06
CA ARG A 104 -7.14 5.99 -18.28
C ARG A 104 -8.48 6.36 -17.66
N SER A 105 -9.34 5.40 -17.34
CA SER A 105 -10.57 5.69 -16.62
C SER A 105 -10.24 5.88 -15.15
N SER A 106 -9.99 7.11 -14.72
CA SER A 106 -10.36 7.46 -13.35
C SER A 106 -11.87 7.21 -13.25
N GLN A 107 -12.36 6.53 -12.20
CA GLN A 107 -13.79 6.56 -11.92
C GLN A 107 -14.19 8.04 -11.82
N SER A 108 -14.84 8.54 -12.87
CA SER A 108 -15.22 9.94 -12.99
C SER A 108 -16.10 10.33 -11.80
N PRO A 109 -16.04 11.60 -11.36
CA PRO A 109 -16.83 12.08 -10.25
C PRO A 109 -18.29 11.73 -10.50
N ALA A 110 -18.88 11.01 -9.55
CA ALA A 110 -20.30 10.79 -9.52
C ALA A 110 -21.03 12.15 -9.64
N ALA A 111 -22.17 12.18 -10.34
CA ALA A 111 -22.93 13.40 -10.64
C ALA A 111 -23.06 14.33 -9.40
N PRO A 112 -23.16 15.66 -9.57
CA PRO A 112 -23.26 16.58 -8.43
C PRO A 112 -24.32 16.12 -7.43
N GLY A 113 -23.92 15.87 -6.18
CA GLY A 113 -24.81 15.36 -5.12
C GLY A 113 -24.75 13.86 -4.84
N THR A 114 -23.96 13.08 -5.59
CA THR A 114 -23.68 11.67 -5.26
C THR A 114 -22.35 11.55 -4.50
N PRO A 115 -22.26 10.67 -3.48
CA PRO A 115 -21.00 10.43 -2.77
C PRO A 115 -19.92 9.98 -3.76
N GLN A 116 -18.78 10.68 -3.79
CA GLN A 116 -17.67 10.29 -4.67
C GLN A 116 -16.99 9.04 -4.12
N SER A 117 -17.21 7.89 -4.76
CA SER A 117 -16.47 6.67 -4.48
C SER A 117 -14.97 6.92 -4.66
N LEU A 118 -14.18 6.55 -3.65
CA LEU A 118 -12.70 6.59 -3.71
C LEU A 118 -12.12 5.30 -4.27
N TYR A 119 -12.97 4.30 -4.48
CA TYR A 119 -12.61 3.00 -4.97
C TYR A 119 -11.97 3.08 -6.37
N ASP A 120 -10.77 2.51 -6.50
CA ASP A 120 -10.03 2.44 -7.75
C ASP A 120 -9.36 1.06 -7.89
N ILE A 121 -9.50 0.42 -9.05
CA ILE A 121 -8.90 -0.90 -9.35
C ILE A 121 -7.47 -0.81 -9.86
N ARG A 122 -6.97 0.39 -10.15
CA ARG A 122 -5.67 0.60 -10.83
C ARG A 122 -4.50 0.48 -9.85
N PHE A 123 -4.56 -0.47 -8.94
CA PHE A 123 -3.46 -0.83 -8.05
C PHE A 123 -3.20 -2.33 -8.01
N SER A 124 -1.97 -2.67 -7.63
CA SER A 124 -1.52 -4.03 -7.39
C SER A 124 -0.72 -4.09 -6.09
N LEU A 125 -0.89 -5.19 -5.38
CA LEU A 125 -0.11 -5.65 -4.24
C LEU A 125 1.10 -6.51 -4.68
N LEU A 126 1.06 -7.06 -5.88
CA LEU A 126 2.01 -8.07 -6.39
C LEU A 126 3.05 -7.50 -7.36
N SER A 127 2.77 -6.37 -8.03
CA SER A 127 3.69 -5.74 -8.99
C SER A 127 5.08 -5.45 -8.41
N LEU A 128 5.17 -4.85 -7.23
CA LEU A 128 6.46 -4.53 -6.62
C LEU A 128 7.20 -5.81 -6.17
N PRO A 129 6.58 -6.77 -5.48
CA PRO A 129 7.18 -8.08 -5.24
C PRO A 129 7.75 -8.75 -6.50
N TYR A 130 7.02 -8.72 -7.61
CA TYR A 130 7.43 -9.44 -8.82
C TYR A 130 8.56 -8.73 -9.56
N TYR A 131 8.44 -7.43 -9.77
CA TYR A 131 9.31 -6.71 -10.70
C TYR A 131 10.36 -5.84 -10.02
N VAL A 132 10.21 -5.52 -8.74
CA VAL A 132 11.22 -4.72 -8.01
C VAL A 132 12.07 -5.63 -7.14
N ILE A 133 11.45 -6.63 -6.53
CA ILE A 133 12.11 -7.53 -5.59
C ILE A 133 12.55 -8.82 -6.27
N GLY A 134 11.75 -9.37 -7.19
CA GLY A 134 11.97 -10.69 -7.75
C GLY A 134 11.68 -11.78 -6.73
N ALA A 135 10.44 -11.80 -6.23
CA ALA A 135 9.97 -12.80 -5.27
C ALA A 135 8.94 -13.74 -5.89
N LEU A 136 9.09 -14.10 -7.17
CA LEU A 136 8.14 -14.92 -7.90
C LEU A 136 8.61 -16.38 -7.98
N GLU A 137 8.64 -17.04 -6.83
CA GLU A 137 9.09 -18.43 -6.61
C GLU A 137 8.19 -19.52 -7.23
N VAL A 138 7.27 -19.12 -8.09
CA VAL A 138 6.36 -20.04 -8.77
C VAL A 138 7.07 -20.64 -9.96
N GLU A 139 6.95 -21.95 -10.14
CA GLU A 139 7.51 -22.63 -11.30
C GLU A 139 6.93 -22.08 -12.62
N GLY A 140 7.81 -21.65 -13.52
CA GLY A 140 7.45 -21.03 -14.80
C GLY A 140 6.90 -22.01 -15.82
N VAL A 141 7.37 -23.26 -15.80
CA VAL A 141 6.90 -24.35 -16.65
C VAL A 141 6.89 -25.61 -15.79
N SER A 142 5.75 -26.30 -15.73
CA SER A 142 5.60 -27.50 -14.89
C SER A 142 6.69 -28.53 -15.18
N GLY A 143 7.48 -28.88 -14.18
CA GLY A 143 8.58 -29.84 -14.25
C GLY A 143 9.95 -29.28 -14.64
N GLU A 144 10.09 -27.99 -14.98
CA GLU A 144 11.42 -27.37 -15.23
C GLU A 144 12.16 -27.00 -13.94
N GLY A 145 11.48 -26.94 -12.79
CA GLY A 145 12.04 -26.58 -11.49
C GLY A 145 12.54 -25.13 -11.40
N ARG A 146 12.18 -24.27 -12.36
CA ARG A 146 12.65 -22.88 -12.46
C ARG A 146 11.53 -21.89 -12.16
N PRO A 147 11.77 -20.88 -11.32
CA PRO A 147 10.82 -19.78 -11.09
C PRO A 147 10.42 -19.04 -12.38
N ILE A 148 9.25 -18.37 -12.39
CA ILE A 148 8.72 -17.61 -13.55
C ILE A 148 9.67 -16.48 -13.95
N ASP A 149 10.25 -15.80 -12.95
CA ASP A 149 11.26 -14.74 -13.09
C ASP A 149 12.66 -15.28 -13.43
N GLY A 150 12.84 -16.60 -13.39
CA GLY A 150 14.02 -17.34 -13.84
C GLY A 150 15.18 -17.35 -12.83
N VAL A 151 15.00 -16.76 -11.65
CA VAL A 151 15.98 -16.68 -10.57
C VAL A 151 15.30 -17.19 -9.29
N ALA A 152 15.98 -18.04 -8.53
CA ALA A 152 15.49 -18.47 -7.22
C ALA A 152 15.98 -17.48 -6.15
N GLY A 153 15.08 -17.06 -5.28
CA GLY A 153 15.31 -15.99 -4.32
C GLY A 153 15.15 -14.60 -4.94
N PRO A 154 15.47 -13.55 -4.17
CA PRO A 154 15.39 -12.16 -4.62
C PRO A 154 16.17 -11.92 -5.91
N GLY A 155 15.55 -11.26 -6.87
CA GLY A 155 16.12 -10.95 -8.18
C GLY A 155 15.35 -11.62 -9.32
N PHE A 156 15.70 -11.27 -10.55
CA PHE A 156 14.95 -11.71 -11.72
C PHE A 156 15.79 -11.59 -13.01
N LEU A 157 15.37 -12.29 -14.06
CA LEU A 157 15.84 -12.06 -15.43
C LEU A 157 15.15 -10.85 -16.04
N THR A 158 15.62 -10.33 -17.17
CA THR A 158 15.04 -9.13 -17.80
C THR A 158 13.50 -9.24 -17.94
N PRO A 159 12.73 -8.33 -17.31
CA PRO A 159 11.28 -8.29 -17.44
C PRO A 159 10.88 -7.67 -18.77
N LYS A 160 9.68 -8.02 -19.24
CA LYS A 160 9.06 -7.48 -20.45
C LYS A 160 7.82 -6.68 -20.12
N ARG A 161 7.43 -5.78 -21.04
CA ARG A 161 6.22 -4.95 -20.90
C ARG A 161 4.93 -5.77 -20.83
N ASP A 162 4.94 -7.01 -21.34
CA ASP A 162 3.81 -7.95 -21.28
C ASP A 162 3.70 -8.70 -19.94
N GLY A 163 4.60 -8.41 -19.00
CA GLY A 163 4.68 -9.02 -17.68
C GLY A 163 5.52 -10.30 -17.62
N SER A 164 5.96 -10.84 -18.76
CA SER A 164 6.82 -12.03 -18.78
C SER A 164 8.29 -11.66 -18.53
N PHE A 165 9.11 -12.69 -18.29
CA PHE A 165 10.56 -12.53 -18.10
C PHE A 165 11.32 -13.22 -19.23
N GLU A 166 12.53 -12.76 -19.56
CA GLU A 166 13.40 -13.47 -20.50
C GLU A 166 13.74 -14.87 -19.98
N ARG A 167 14.00 -15.83 -20.89
CA ARG A 167 14.33 -17.22 -20.50
C ARG A 167 15.79 -17.37 -20.02
N SER A 168 16.64 -16.45 -20.46
CA SER A 168 18.07 -16.42 -20.23
C SER A 168 18.57 -15.00 -20.40
N GLY A 169 19.69 -14.68 -19.77
CA GLY A 169 20.33 -13.39 -19.92
C GLY A 169 20.98 -12.95 -18.62
N ARG A 170 21.18 -11.63 -18.51
CA ARG A 170 21.67 -11.01 -17.28
C ARG A 170 20.64 -11.21 -16.17
N LYS A 171 21.13 -11.67 -15.02
CA LYS A 171 20.38 -11.67 -13.77
C LYS A 171 20.50 -10.30 -13.13
N PHE A 172 19.39 -9.81 -12.62
CA PHE A 172 19.30 -8.58 -11.85
C PHE A 172 19.04 -8.95 -10.39
N GLU A 173 19.80 -8.33 -9.50
CA GLU A 173 19.51 -8.36 -8.07
C GLU A 173 18.24 -7.54 -7.79
N SER A 174 17.62 -7.78 -6.63
CA SER A 174 16.51 -6.95 -6.15
C SER A 174 16.89 -5.47 -6.14
N PHE A 175 16.03 -4.62 -6.69
CA PHE A 175 16.17 -3.16 -6.63
C PHE A 175 15.83 -2.61 -5.24
N PHE A 176 15.27 -3.44 -4.37
CA PHE A 176 14.90 -3.09 -3.01
C PHE A 176 15.73 -3.88 -2.00
N ASP A 177 16.35 -3.17 -1.05
CA ASP A 177 17.17 -3.78 -0.02
C ASP A 177 16.29 -4.44 1.06
N LEU A 178 16.22 -5.78 0.99
CA LEU A 178 15.49 -6.61 1.95
C LEU A 178 16.20 -6.75 3.29
N SER A 179 17.51 -6.52 3.36
CA SER A 179 18.28 -6.68 4.60
C SER A 179 17.88 -5.64 5.66
N ARG A 180 17.57 -4.42 5.21
CA ARG A 180 17.07 -3.32 6.05
C ARG A 180 15.57 -3.41 6.31
N ASN A 181 14.84 -4.09 5.43
CA ASN A 181 13.37 -4.13 5.41
C ASN A 181 12.83 -5.56 5.59
N ALA A 182 13.48 -6.38 6.42
CA ALA A 182 13.24 -7.82 6.53
C ALA A 182 11.79 -8.24 6.87
N LYS A 183 10.94 -7.31 7.33
CA LYS A 183 9.52 -7.55 7.62
C LYS A 183 8.57 -7.28 6.46
N ALA A 184 9.07 -6.73 5.34
CA ALA A 184 8.21 -6.24 4.29
C ALA A 184 7.50 -7.37 3.52
N LEU A 185 8.05 -8.59 3.46
CA LEU A 185 7.48 -9.70 2.69
C LEU A 185 6.71 -10.67 3.60
N TYR A 186 5.44 -10.92 3.27
CA TYR A 186 4.64 -12.01 3.83
C TYR A 186 4.10 -12.90 2.71
N SER A 187 4.24 -14.21 2.86
CA SER A 187 3.71 -15.21 1.92
C SER A 187 2.45 -15.84 2.51
N SER A 188 1.32 -15.70 1.82
CA SER A 188 0.10 -16.46 2.15
C SER A 188 -0.15 -17.62 1.19
N ASP A 189 0.46 -17.59 0.00
CA ASP A 189 0.32 -18.63 -1.02
C ASP A 189 1.44 -18.51 -2.07
N ALA A 190 2.64 -18.99 -1.75
CA ALA A 190 3.77 -18.99 -2.67
C ALA A 190 3.47 -19.82 -3.95
N ALA A 191 2.61 -20.84 -3.87
CA ALA A 191 2.24 -21.68 -5.02
C ALA A 191 1.36 -20.92 -6.04
N ALA A 192 0.51 -20.01 -5.55
CA ALA A 192 -0.22 -19.04 -6.38
C ALA A 192 0.61 -17.80 -6.77
N GLY A 193 1.85 -17.70 -6.31
CA GLY A 193 2.75 -16.56 -6.51
C GLY A 193 2.36 -15.35 -5.69
N ARG A 194 1.53 -15.47 -4.66
CA ARG A 194 1.06 -14.33 -3.88
C ARG A 194 2.04 -14.02 -2.76
N VAL A 195 3.01 -13.19 -3.07
CA VAL A 195 3.90 -12.55 -2.09
C VAL A 195 3.52 -11.08 -2.04
N VAL A 196 3.19 -10.57 -0.86
CA VAL A 196 2.67 -9.20 -0.69
C VAL A 196 3.62 -8.40 0.19
N LEU A 197 3.83 -7.14 -0.20
CA LEU A 197 4.54 -6.17 0.63
C LEU A 197 3.61 -5.58 1.68
N ARG A 198 4.02 -5.57 2.94
CA ARG A 198 3.25 -4.98 4.04
C ARG A 198 4.02 -3.84 4.71
N ASP A 199 3.27 -2.86 5.19
CA ASP A 199 3.78 -1.75 5.99
C ASP A 199 4.01 -2.14 7.46
N ALA A 200 4.40 -1.19 8.31
CA ALA A 200 4.68 -1.45 9.73
C ALA A 200 3.45 -1.89 10.54
N ASN A 201 2.24 -1.71 10.01
CA ASN A 201 0.97 -2.14 10.59
C ASN A 201 0.44 -3.42 9.95
N GLU A 202 1.28 -4.13 9.19
CA GLU A 202 0.94 -5.34 8.48
C GLU A 202 -0.13 -5.13 7.40
N VAL A 203 -0.35 -3.90 6.94
CA VAL A 203 -1.30 -3.60 5.87
C VAL A 203 -0.59 -3.69 4.51
N PRO A 204 -1.16 -4.38 3.51
CA PRO A 204 -0.55 -4.46 2.18
C PRO A 204 -0.32 -3.09 1.54
N VAL A 205 0.90 -2.84 1.06
CA VAL A 205 1.24 -1.64 0.29
C VAL A 205 0.59 -1.73 -1.08
N ARG A 206 -0.06 -0.65 -1.53
CA ARG A 206 -0.71 -0.56 -2.84
C ARG A 206 0.20 0.18 -3.82
N TYR A 207 0.50 -0.45 -4.95
CA TYR A 207 1.18 0.19 -6.08
C TYR A 207 0.15 0.56 -7.15
N TYR A 208 -0.11 1.86 -7.29
CA TYR A 208 -0.99 2.42 -8.29
C TYR A 208 -0.24 2.71 -9.58
N ARG A 209 -0.91 2.51 -10.72
CA ARG A 209 -0.40 2.94 -12.03
C ARG A 209 -1.56 3.34 -12.92
N TRP A 210 -1.42 4.46 -13.61
CA TRP A 210 -2.42 4.97 -14.54
C TRP A 210 -1.75 5.52 -15.80
N LEU A 211 -2.57 5.78 -16.80
CA LEU A 211 -2.15 6.47 -18.01
C LEU A 211 -2.78 7.84 -18.03
N GLN A 212 -2.00 8.83 -18.46
CA GLN A 212 -2.52 10.15 -18.75
C GLN A 212 -3.17 10.18 -20.14
N GLY A 213 -3.99 11.20 -20.32
CA GLY A 213 -4.70 11.49 -21.56
C GLY A 213 -6.14 11.02 -21.52
N ASN A 214 -6.95 11.67 -22.35
CA ASN A 214 -8.34 11.31 -22.52
C ASN A 214 -8.47 9.86 -23.05
N PRO A 215 -9.42 9.05 -22.56
CA PRO A 215 -9.61 7.68 -23.06
C PRO A 215 -9.85 7.58 -24.58
N SER A 216 -10.47 8.60 -25.18
CA SER A 216 -10.81 8.62 -26.60
C SER A 216 -9.73 9.25 -27.48
N THR A 217 -9.07 10.31 -27.02
CA THR A 217 -8.09 11.05 -27.84
C THR A 217 -6.64 10.80 -27.45
N THR A 218 -6.38 10.18 -26.30
CA THR A 218 -5.05 9.96 -25.68
C THR A 218 -4.26 11.25 -25.36
N LEU A 219 -4.81 12.41 -25.68
CA LEU A 219 -4.21 13.72 -25.41
C LEU A 219 -4.58 14.21 -24.01
N VAL A 220 -3.66 14.89 -23.35
CA VAL A 220 -3.91 15.60 -22.10
C VAL A 220 -4.38 17.01 -22.44
N ALA A 221 -5.69 17.25 -22.43
CA ALA A 221 -6.26 18.55 -22.75
C ALA A 221 -6.59 19.37 -21.49
N SER A 222 -6.80 18.70 -20.37
CA SER A 222 -7.20 19.28 -19.09
C SER A 222 -6.55 18.56 -17.92
N VAL A 223 -6.62 19.18 -16.73
CA VAL A 223 -6.14 18.57 -15.48
C VAL A 223 -6.88 17.27 -15.14
N ASN A 224 -8.11 17.11 -15.62
CA ASN A 224 -8.88 15.88 -15.43
C ASN A 224 -8.29 14.71 -16.26
N ASP A 225 -7.64 15.02 -17.39
CA ASP A 225 -6.99 14.00 -18.23
C ASP A 225 -5.67 13.50 -17.62
N CYS A 226 -5.24 14.02 -16.46
CA CYS A 226 -4.14 13.42 -15.69
C CYS A 226 -4.56 12.06 -15.09
N ASN A 227 -5.87 11.77 -14.99
CA ASN A 227 -6.45 10.50 -14.52
C ASN A 227 -5.92 9.99 -13.17
N VAL A 228 -5.47 10.90 -12.31
CA VAL A 228 -4.90 10.57 -10.99
C VAL A 228 -5.97 9.89 -10.13
N PRO A 229 -5.70 8.71 -9.53
CA PRO A 229 -6.60 8.09 -8.57
C PRO A 229 -7.00 9.05 -7.44
N LEU A 230 -8.30 9.19 -7.18
CA LEU A 230 -8.83 10.17 -6.22
C LEU A 230 -8.29 9.98 -4.80
N ILE A 231 -7.92 8.76 -4.43
CA ILE A 231 -7.30 8.42 -3.15
C ILE A 231 -5.97 9.15 -2.93
N LEU A 232 -5.23 9.44 -4.00
CA LEU A 232 -3.96 10.17 -3.96
C LEU A 232 -4.16 11.68 -3.80
N GLY A 233 -5.33 12.19 -4.17
CA GLY A 233 -5.63 13.61 -4.22
C GLY A 233 -6.10 14.03 -5.61
N ARG A 234 -6.20 15.34 -5.82
CA ARG A 234 -6.61 15.92 -7.10
C ARG A 234 -5.44 16.64 -7.73
N ALA A 235 -5.23 16.40 -9.02
CA ALA A 235 -4.21 17.09 -9.81
C ALA A 235 -4.48 18.61 -9.96
N SER A 236 -5.72 19.05 -9.68
CA SER A 236 -6.06 20.48 -9.58
C SER A 236 -5.37 21.14 -8.39
N ASP A 237 -5.27 20.41 -7.28
CA ASP A 237 -4.87 20.95 -5.98
C ASP A 237 -3.37 20.76 -5.76
N ASP A 238 -2.79 19.69 -6.32
CA ASP A 238 -1.37 19.39 -6.23
C ASP A 238 -0.73 19.28 -7.62
N ALA A 239 0.23 20.16 -7.88
CA ALA A 239 0.97 20.20 -9.14
C ALA A 239 1.89 18.98 -9.33
N SER A 240 2.39 18.37 -8.25
CA SER A 240 3.26 17.19 -8.33
C SER A 240 2.53 15.99 -8.97
N LEU A 241 1.24 15.87 -8.70
CA LEU A 241 0.38 14.80 -9.22
C LEU A 241 0.09 14.94 -10.72
N ARG A 242 0.27 16.12 -11.32
CA ARG A 242 -0.02 16.36 -12.74
C ARG A 242 0.91 15.59 -13.69
N SER A 243 2.13 15.33 -13.27
CA SER A 243 3.11 14.54 -14.03
C SER A 243 3.20 13.09 -13.57
N ALA A 244 2.56 12.77 -12.45
CA ALA A 244 2.58 11.44 -11.88
C ALA A 244 1.81 10.44 -12.77
N VAL A 245 2.34 9.22 -12.86
CA VAL A 245 1.77 8.08 -13.59
C VAL A 245 1.76 6.79 -12.76
N PHE A 246 2.44 6.82 -11.61
CA PHE A 246 2.39 5.77 -10.61
C PHE A 246 2.43 6.36 -9.21
N ALA A 247 1.98 5.59 -8.22
CA ALA A 247 2.15 5.92 -6.82
C ALA A 247 2.28 4.67 -5.96
N ILE A 248 2.90 4.83 -4.81
CA ILE A 248 3.03 3.79 -3.78
C ILE A 248 2.36 4.33 -2.54
N VAL A 249 1.40 3.57 -2.01
CA VAL A 249 0.56 3.99 -0.89
C VAL A 249 0.65 2.95 0.22
N ALA A 250 1.08 3.37 1.40
CA ALA A 250 0.92 2.64 2.65
C ALA A 250 -0.23 3.25 3.45
N ALA A 251 -0.96 2.42 4.21
CA ALA A 251 -2.14 2.83 4.96
C ALA A 251 -1.79 3.69 6.18
N GLY A 252 -0.52 3.65 6.59
CA GLY A 252 -0.04 4.45 7.70
C GLY A 252 -0.61 3.99 9.05
N PRO A 253 -0.50 4.83 10.08
CA PRO A 253 -0.75 4.44 11.47
C PRO A 253 -2.17 3.95 11.82
N ASP A 254 -3.19 4.44 11.11
CA ASP A 254 -4.59 4.03 11.33
C ASP A 254 -4.91 2.71 10.58
N GLY A 255 -4.04 2.29 9.65
CA GLY A 255 -4.11 1.00 8.97
C GLY A 255 -5.30 0.86 8.03
N VAL A 256 -5.81 1.97 7.51
CA VAL A 256 -6.91 2.06 6.54
C VAL A 256 -6.59 3.12 5.50
N PHE A 257 -7.01 2.90 4.25
CA PHE A 257 -6.79 3.77 3.11
C PHE A 257 -7.91 4.80 2.93
N GLY A 258 -9.11 4.49 3.38
CA GLY A 258 -10.31 5.33 3.30
C GLY A 258 -11.29 4.95 2.18
N ASP A 259 -11.00 3.91 1.40
CA ASP A 259 -11.87 3.36 0.34
C ASP A 259 -12.51 2.02 0.70
N GLU A 260 -12.20 1.46 1.88
CA GLU A 260 -12.67 0.14 2.33
C GLU A 260 -14.19 0.02 2.36
N ALA A 261 -14.87 1.10 2.77
CA ALA A 261 -16.33 1.14 2.81
C ALA A 261 -16.97 1.26 1.42
N ASP A 262 -16.26 1.84 0.44
CA ASP A 262 -16.70 1.84 -0.95
C ASP A 262 -16.51 0.47 -1.60
N ILE A 263 -15.39 -0.18 -1.29
CA ILE A 263 -15.08 -1.55 -1.73
C ILE A 263 -16.13 -2.55 -1.20
N ALA A 264 -16.61 -2.36 0.03
CA ALA A 264 -17.61 -3.20 0.65
C ALA A 264 -19.05 -2.91 0.18
N ASP A 265 -19.29 -1.80 -0.52
CA ASP A 265 -20.62 -1.44 -0.98
C ASP A 265 -21.10 -2.46 -2.02
N PRO A 266 -22.25 -3.14 -1.83
CA PRO A 266 -22.76 -4.12 -2.78
C PRO A 266 -23.18 -3.51 -4.13
N SER A 267 -23.35 -2.19 -4.19
CA SER A 267 -23.55 -1.45 -5.45
C SER A 267 -22.23 -1.12 -6.16
N SER A 268 -21.09 -1.32 -5.51
CA SER A 268 -19.78 -1.17 -6.14
C SER A 268 -19.54 -2.31 -7.14
N ALA A 269 -18.88 -2.00 -8.25
CA ALA A 269 -18.39 -3.01 -9.20
C ALA A 269 -17.05 -3.62 -8.73
N ALA A 270 -16.87 -3.80 -7.42
CA ALA A 270 -15.62 -4.29 -6.87
C ALA A 270 -15.43 -5.80 -7.11
N PRO A 271 -14.23 -6.25 -7.56
CA PRO A 271 -13.93 -7.67 -7.65
C PRO A 271 -14.14 -8.36 -6.29
N PRO A 272 -14.72 -9.57 -6.24
CA PRO A 272 -14.99 -10.27 -4.98
C PRO A 272 -13.75 -10.50 -4.12
N LEU A 273 -12.59 -10.78 -4.75
CA LEU A 273 -11.32 -10.96 -4.04
C LEU A 273 -10.82 -9.66 -3.40
N LEU A 274 -11.13 -8.52 -4.01
CA LEU A 274 -10.76 -7.23 -3.46
C LEU A 274 -11.66 -6.88 -2.27
N ALA A 275 -12.97 -7.11 -2.42
CA ALA A 275 -13.94 -6.92 -1.35
C ALA A 275 -13.64 -7.79 -0.12
N SER A 276 -13.24 -9.05 -0.31
CA SER A 276 -12.85 -9.91 0.82
C SER A 276 -11.51 -9.52 1.46
N THR A 277 -10.63 -8.83 0.73
CA THR A 277 -9.31 -8.43 1.25
C THR A 277 -9.34 -7.11 2.00
N PHE A 278 -10.10 -6.12 1.53
CA PHE A 278 -10.13 -4.76 2.10
C PHE A 278 -11.50 -4.26 2.50
N GLY A 279 -12.59 -4.94 2.12
CA GLY A 279 -13.93 -4.46 2.43
C GLY A 279 -14.16 -4.34 3.94
N MET A 280 -14.59 -3.17 4.39
CA MET A 280 -15.01 -2.92 5.77
C MET A 280 -16.31 -2.13 5.77
N THR A 281 -17.15 -2.35 6.77
CA THR A 281 -18.34 -1.51 6.95
C THR A 281 -17.96 -0.09 7.36
N TRP A 282 -18.87 0.84 7.14
CA TRP A 282 -18.70 2.22 7.58
C TRP A 282 -18.44 2.38 9.08
N GLY A 283 -19.12 1.57 9.91
CA GLY A 283 -18.91 1.56 11.36
C GLY A 283 -17.51 1.07 11.75
N GLU A 284 -17.01 0.02 11.10
CA GLU A 284 -15.64 -0.48 11.32
C GLU A 284 -14.57 0.52 10.90
N LEU A 285 -14.76 1.16 9.73
CA LEU A 285 -13.87 2.20 9.24
C LEU A 285 -13.84 3.41 10.19
N ALA A 286 -15.01 3.87 10.65
CA ALA A 286 -15.12 4.98 11.60
C ALA A 286 -14.44 4.65 12.94
N ASN A 287 -14.61 3.42 13.45
CA ASN A 287 -13.95 2.96 14.66
C ASN A 287 -12.42 2.96 14.53
N LYS A 288 -11.87 2.58 13.37
CA LYS A 288 -10.42 2.60 13.09
C LYS A 288 -9.83 4.00 13.18
N VAL A 289 -10.57 5.00 12.71
CA VAL A 289 -10.13 6.41 12.70
C VAL A 289 -10.56 7.21 13.93
N GLY A 290 -11.24 6.56 14.89
CA GLY A 290 -11.70 7.19 16.13
C GLY A 290 -12.87 8.16 15.96
N LEU A 291 -13.74 7.92 14.98
CA LEU A 291 -14.94 8.70 14.71
C LEU A 291 -16.22 7.87 15.00
N PRO A 292 -17.36 8.53 15.31
CA PRO A 292 -18.62 7.83 15.48
C PRO A 292 -19.09 7.19 14.18
N ASP A 293 -19.85 6.10 14.29
CA ASP A 293 -20.44 5.42 13.13
C ASP A 293 -21.29 6.42 12.31
N PRO A 294 -20.95 6.62 11.02
CA PRO A 294 -21.64 7.60 10.19
C PRO A 294 -23.04 7.17 9.77
N GLY A 295 -23.41 5.89 9.87
CA GLY A 295 -24.68 5.38 9.35
C GLY A 295 -24.88 5.82 7.89
N ASN A 296 -25.96 6.56 7.61
CA ASN A 296 -26.26 7.11 6.28
C ASN A 296 -25.96 8.61 6.13
N ASP A 297 -25.32 9.26 7.11
CA ASP A 297 -24.99 10.69 7.03
C ASP A 297 -23.83 10.92 6.03
N PRO A 298 -24.07 11.59 4.89
CA PRO A 298 -23.05 11.81 3.87
C PRO A 298 -21.90 12.70 4.35
N ASN A 299 -22.15 13.65 5.25
CA ASN A 299 -21.12 14.54 5.76
C ASN A 299 -20.19 13.82 6.72
N LEU A 300 -20.75 12.95 7.58
CA LEU A 300 -19.94 12.16 8.51
C LEU A 300 -19.16 11.08 7.76
N ARG A 301 -19.74 10.46 6.73
CA ARG A 301 -19.04 9.58 5.79
C ARG A 301 -17.84 10.26 5.14
N GLN A 302 -18.01 11.50 4.67
CA GLN A 302 -16.90 12.27 4.09
C GLN A 302 -15.80 12.56 5.13
N LYS A 303 -16.17 12.96 6.35
CA LYS A 303 -15.21 13.18 7.44
C LYS A 303 -14.40 11.93 7.78
N VAL A 304 -15.05 10.75 7.80
CA VAL A 304 -14.38 9.46 8.04
C VAL A 304 -13.35 9.18 6.95
N ARG A 305 -13.69 9.41 5.68
CA ARG A 305 -12.74 9.26 4.55
C ARG A 305 -11.56 10.20 4.66
N ASP A 306 -11.84 11.49 4.87
CA ASP A 306 -10.79 12.51 4.92
C ASP A 306 -9.83 12.22 6.08
N LYS A 307 -10.36 11.76 7.21
CA LYS A 307 -9.54 11.33 8.34
C LYS A 307 -8.70 10.10 8.02
N ALA A 308 -9.30 9.04 7.46
CA ALA A 308 -8.57 7.83 7.06
C ALA A 308 -7.41 8.18 6.10
N ARG A 309 -7.69 9.01 5.10
CA ARG A 309 -6.70 9.42 4.10
C ARG A 309 -5.59 10.28 4.64
N SER A 310 -5.86 11.09 5.67
CA SER A 310 -4.87 12.04 6.20
C SER A 310 -3.63 11.39 6.80
N ASP A 311 -3.73 10.13 7.24
CA ASP A 311 -2.64 9.36 7.84
C ASP A 311 -1.92 8.46 6.79
N ASN A 312 -2.41 8.38 5.54
CA ASN A 312 -1.79 7.59 4.46
C ASN A 312 -0.42 8.15 4.07
N VAL A 313 0.55 7.26 3.83
CA VAL A 313 1.88 7.62 3.33
C VAL A 313 1.94 7.36 1.84
N ILE A 314 2.16 8.42 1.06
CA ILE A 314 2.08 8.39 -0.41
C ILE A 314 3.41 8.86 -1.01
N ALA A 315 3.95 8.09 -1.95
CA ALA A 315 4.96 8.58 -2.88
C ALA A 315 4.47 8.40 -4.32
N ALA A 316 4.26 9.51 -5.02
CA ALA A 316 3.92 9.53 -6.44
C ALA A 316 5.17 9.82 -7.28
N GLY A 317 5.25 9.20 -8.46
CA GLY A 317 6.35 9.41 -9.39
C GLY A 317 5.87 9.62 -10.82
N GLY A 318 6.62 10.45 -11.55
CA GLY A 318 6.33 10.84 -12.92
C GLY A 318 6.92 9.90 -13.97
N GLY A 319 6.26 9.84 -15.12
CA GLY A 319 6.77 9.21 -16.33
C GLY A 319 7.66 10.22 -17.04
N SER A 320 8.92 9.86 -17.24
CA SER A 320 9.86 10.59 -18.12
C SER A 320 9.30 10.81 -19.51
#